data_AF-A0A9W7DU12-F1
#
_entry.id   AF-A0A9W7DU12-F1
#
_cell.length_a   1.000
_cell.length_b   1.000
_cell.length_c   1.000
_cell.angle_alpha   90.00
_cell.angle_beta   90.00
_cell.angle_gamma   90.00
#
_symmetry.space_group_name_H-M   'P 1'
#
loop_
_entity.id
_entity.type
_entity.pdbx_description
1 polymer ?
#
loop_
_entity_poly.entity_id
_entity_poly.type
_entity_poly.pdbx_seq_one_letter_code
_entity_poly.pdbx_strand_id
1 'polypeptide(L)'
;MVDPSSRSAACPWLPRPIALDGTMIGDAGFDPLYLSSIPKNFAGFIQPPQWEATEGIDTLYWMREAELKHGRITMLAWFGWLAADGAFGFPLRFPADVYQSVPSSYAAHDLMVSNGSLGFMLGAIGFIEVVLGAALVEVSKGESEREPGDFQLDPLNFLKGKSEEEVNRMKLRELKNGRLAMLAFAGVVTQCQIG
;
A
#
# COMPACT_ATOMS: atom_id res chain seq x y z
N MET A 1 6.68 -23.42 8.43
CA MET A 1 5.83 -22.23 8.63
C MET A 1 6.15 -21.52 9.94
N VAL A 2 6.37 -22.26 11.03
CA VAL A 2 6.59 -21.66 12.37
C VAL A 2 7.94 -22.07 12.93
N ASP A 3 8.68 -21.13 13.51
CA ASP A 3 9.88 -21.41 14.30
C ASP A 3 9.51 -21.58 15.79
N PRO A 4 9.65 -22.77 16.39
CA PRO A 4 9.33 -22.99 17.81
C PRO A 4 10.36 -22.38 18.77
N SER A 5 11.53 -21.95 18.28
CA SER A 5 12.63 -21.46 19.12
C SER A 5 12.51 -19.99 19.48
N SER A 6 11.86 -19.18 18.64
CA SER A 6 11.68 -17.74 18.85
C SER A 6 10.20 -17.36 18.99
N ARG A 7 9.93 -16.35 19.81
CA ARG A 7 8.58 -15.78 20.00
C ARG A 7 8.47 -14.47 19.25
N SER A 8 7.26 -14.16 18.77
CA SER A 8 7.02 -12.87 18.14
C SER A 8 7.05 -11.74 19.18
N ALA A 9 7.66 -10.60 18.85
CA ALA A 9 7.74 -9.47 19.78
C ALA A 9 6.36 -8.81 19.99
N ALA A 10 5.52 -8.77 18.95
CA ALA A 10 4.18 -8.20 19.01
C ALA A 10 3.16 -9.10 19.73
N CYS A 11 3.28 -10.43 19.60
CA CYS A 11 2.42 -11.40 20.29
C CYS A 11 3.31 -12.41 21.05
N PRO A 12 3.81 -12.08 22.25
CA PRO A 12 4.79 -12.91 22.97
C PRO A 12 4.35 -14.35 23.25
N TRP A 13 3.04 -14.62 23.23
CA TRP A 13 2.46 -15.95 23.39
C TRP A 13 2.50 -16.82 22.12
N LEU A 14 2.74 -16.24 20.94
CA LEU A 14 2.84 -16.96 19.68
C LEU A 14 4.32 -17.16 19.25
N PRO A 15 4.65 -18.33 18.68
CA PRO A 15 5.93 -18.52 18.02
C PRO A 15 6.04 -17.64 16.76
N ARG A 16 7.26 -17.25 16.41
CA ARG A 16 7.51 -16.38 15.27
C ARG A 16 7.36 -17.17 13.95
N PRO A 17 6.72 -16.61 12.91
CA PRO A 17 6.78 -17.20 11.58
C PRO A 17 8.20 -17.16 11.03
N ILE A 18 8.59 -18.18 10.25
CA ILE A 18 9.96 -18.30 9.71
C ILE A 18 10.32 -17.13 8.79
N ALA A 19 9.34 -16.62 8.04
CA ALA A 19 9.54 -15.52 7.09
C ALA A 19 9.82 -14.18 7.79
N LEU A 20 9.32 -13.98 9.01
CA LEU A 20 9.57 -12.77 9.77
C LEU A 20 10.83 -12.99 10.61
N ASP A 21 11.99 -12.62 10.09
CA ASP A 21 13.30 -12.81 10.74
C ASP A 21 13.88 -11.50 11.32
N GLY A 22 13.34 -10.35 10.93
CA GLY A 22 13.72 -9.02 11.39
C GLY A 22 14.58 -8.26 10.38
N THR A 23 14.83 -8.86 9.21
CA THR A 23 15.50 -8.22 8.07
C THR A 23 14.65 -7.08 7.51
N MET A 24 13.33 -7.28 7.44
CA MET A 24 12.42 -6.25 6.95
C MET A 24 12.24 -5.11 7.94
N ILE A 25 12.28 -3.89 7.42
CA ILE A 25 12.08 -2.67 8.20
C ILE A 25 10.66 -2.64 8.77
N GLY A 26 10.56 -2.34 10.07
CA GLY A 26 9.27 -2.28 10.75
C GLY A 26 8.63 -3.64 11.04
N ASP A 27 9.44 -4.72 11.02
CA ASP A 27 9.07 -6.03 11.51
C ASP A 27 9.09 -6.09 13.05
N ALA A 28 7.98 -6.52 13.64
CA ALA A 28 7.84 -6.82 15.06
C ALA A 28 7.35 -8.26 15.30
N GLY A 29 7.39 -9.11 14.27
CA GLY A 29 6.85 -10.47 14.27
C GLY A 29 5.32 -10.53 14.30
N PHE A 30 4.62 -9.44 13.97
CA PHE A 30 3.16 -9.42 14.01
C PHE A 30 2.55 -10.16 12.82
N ASP A 31 2.31 -11.45 12.99
CA ASP A 31 1.54 -12.27 12.05
C ASP A 31 0.84 -13.40 12.82
N PRO A 32 -0.28 -13.08 13.50
CA PRO A 32 -1.00 -14.04 14.34
C PRO A 32 -1.68 -15.16 13.53
N LEU A 33 -1.85 -14.97 12.22
CA LEU A 33 -2.55 -15.91 11.32
C LEU A 33 -1.60 -16.63 10.34
N TYR A 34 -0.29 -16.42 10.45
CA TYR A 34 0.73 -17.00 9.58
C TYR A 34 0.52 -16.73 8.09
N LEU A 35 0.03 -15.54 7.74
CA LEU A 35 -0.20 -15.12 6.35
C LEU A 35 1.11 -15.08 5.56
N SER A 36 2.22 -14.71 6.20
CA SER A 36 3.56 -14.71 5.61
C SER A 36 4.06 -16.11 5.22
N SER A 37 3.48 -17.16 5.81
CA SER A 37 3.91 -18.55 5.61
C SER A 37 3.07 -19.32 4.60
N ILE A 38 2.14 -18.65 3.90
CA ILE A 38 1.30 -19.28 2.88
C ILE A 38 2.20 -19.69 1.71
N PRO A 39 2.29 -20.98 1.34
CA PRO A 39 3.15 -21.44 0.25
C PRO A 39 2.43 -21.29 -1.09
N LYS A 40 2.17 -20.05 -1.51
CA LYS A 40 1.53 -19.75 -2.80
C LYS A 40 2.24 -18.60 -3.50
N ASN A 41 2.42 -18.72 -4.81
CA ASN A 41 2.89 -17.62 -5.64
C ASN A 41 1.73 -16.65 -5.92
N PHE A 42 1.73 -15.50 -5.24
CA PHE A 42 0.72 -14.45 -5.43
C PHE A 42 0.88 -13.68 -6.76
N ALA A 43 2.04 -13.75 -7.43
CA ALA A 43 2.19 -13.19 -8.78
C ALA A 43 1.26 -13.88 -9.80
N GLY A 44 0.75 -15.07 -9.46
CA GLY A 44 -0.27 -15.81 -10.20
C GLY A 44 -1.55 -15.02 -10.51
N PHE A 45 -1.85 -13.96 -9.74
CA PHE A 45 -2.98 -13.06 -10.00
C PHE A 45 -2.74 -12.12 -11.19
N ILE A 46 -1.48 -11.79 -11.49
CA ILE A 46 -1.10 -10.91 -12.61
C ILE A 46 -0.82 -11.76 -13.85
N GLN A 47 0.05 -12.75 -13.71
CA GLN A 47 0.38 -13.71 -14.76
C GLN A 47 -0.04 -15.10 -14.30
N PRO A 48 -0.97 -15.78 -15.01
CA PRO A 48 -1.35 -17.13 -14.67
C PRO A 48 -0.14 -18.08 -14.63
N PRO A 49 -0.04 -19.00 -13.64
CA PRO A 49 1.09 -19.92 -13.52
C PRO A 49 1.28 -20.86 -14.72
N GLN A 50 0.27 -20.98 -15.59
CA GLN A 50 0.31 -21.83 -16.78
C GLN A 50 0.99 -21.16 -17.98
N TRP A 51 1.27 -19.85 -17.94
CA TRP A 51 1.92 -19.17 -19.05
C TRP A 51 3.40 -19.51 -19.16
N GLU A 52 4.12 -19.56 -18.03
CA GLU A 52 5.56 -19.76 -18.02
C GLU A 52 6.01 -20.34 -16.67
N ALA A 53 7.07 -21.15 -16.68
CA ALA A 53 7.69 -21.64 -15.44
C ALA A 53 8.49 -20.51 -14.79
N THR A 54 8.08 -20.07 -13.62
CA THR A 54 8.75 -19.02 -12.84
C THR A 54 9.22 -19.57 -11.50
N GLU A 55 10.31 -19.06 -10.95
CA GLU A 55 10.76 -19.39 -9.58
C GLU A 55 9.71 -19.00 -8.53
N GLY A 56 8.91 -17.98 -8.84
CA GLY A 56 7.79 -17.52 -8.03
C GLY A 56 8.20 -16.42 -7.05
N ILE A 57 7.25 -15.56 -6.71
CA ILE A 57 7.51 -14.47 -5.75
C ILE A 57 7.38 -14.99 -4.32
N ASP A 58 8.29 -14.56 -3.44
CA ASP A 58 8.14 -14.80 -2.01
C ASP A 58 6.85 -14.14 -1.50
N THR A 59 6.10 -14.87 -0.67
CA THR A 59 4.86 -14.39 -0.06
C THR A 59 5.11 -13.14 0.75
N LEU A 60 6.22 -13.07 1.50
CA LEU A 60 6.52 -11.90 2.31
C LEU A 60 6.83 -10.67 1.43
N TYR A 61 7.54 -10.87 0.32
CA TYR A 61 7.79 -9.81 -0.68
C TYR A 61 6.47 -9.25 -1.21
N TRP A 62 5.54 -10.11 -1.65
CA TRP A 62 4.23 -9.69 -2.14
C TRP A 62 3.43 -8.92 -1.09
N MET A 63 3.41 -9.42 0.15
CA MET A 63 2.70 -8.78 1.26
C MET A 63 3.28 -7.39 1.58
N ARG A 64 4.61 -7.23 1.48
CA ARG A 64 5.27 -5.92 1.68
C ARG A 64 4.91 -4.92 0.58
N GLU A 65 4.93 -5.34 -0.69
CA GLU A 65 4.51 -4.49 -1.81
C GLU A 65 3.04 -4.06 -1.64
N ALA A 66 2.17 -5.02 -1.26
CA ALA A 66 0.77 -4.74 -1.00
C ALA A 66 0.61 -3.74 0.16
N GLU A 67 1.31 -3.93 1.28
CA GLU A 67 1.26 -3.02 2.43
C GLU A 67 1.67 -1.59 2.05
N LEU A 68 2.75 -1.43 1.28
CA LEU A 68 3.22 -0.11 0.83
C LEU A 68 2.20 0.57 -0.10
N LYS A 69 1.60 -0.16 -1.03
CA LYS A 69 0.57 0.38 -1.92
C LYS A 69 -0.67 0.82 -1.13
N HIS A 70 -1.18 -0.01 -0.22
CA HIS A 70 -2.32 0.35 0.64
C HIS A 70 -1.98 1.55 1.53
N GLY A 71 -0.80 1.59 2.14
CA GLY A 71 -0.34 2.72 2.95
C GLY A 71 -0.29 4.02 2.14
N ARG A 72 0.32 4.02 0.96
CA ARG A 72 0.42 5.20 0.08
C ARG A 72 -0.95 5.72 -0.36
N ILE A 73 -1.82 4.82 -0.83
CA ILE A 73 -3.17 5.19 -1.28
C ILE A 73 -3.99 5.77 -0.12
N THR A 74 -3.96 5.12 1.05
CA THR A 74 -4.74 5.57 2.21
C THR A 74 -4.23 6.88 2.82
N MET A 75 -2.92 7.15 2.80
CA MET A 75 -2.38 8.45 3.19
C MET A 75 -2.95 9.59 2.32
N LEU A 76 -2.99 9.41 1.01
CA LEU A 76 -3.53 10.39 0.08
C LEU A 76 -5.06 10.46 0.14
N ALA A 77 -5.74 9.33 0.27
CA ALA A 77 -7.20 9.26 0.34
C ALA A 77 -7.74 9.95 1.60
N TRP A 78 -7.14 9.68 2.77
CA TRP A 78 -7.52 10.32 4.02
C TRP A 78 -7.29 11.83 3.98
N PHE A 79 -6.13 12.27 3.50
CA PHE A 79 -5.84 13.70 3.39
C PHE A 79 -6.76 14.40 2.39
N GLY A 80 -6.96 13.80 1.21
CA GLY A 80 -7.82 14.34 0.15
C GLY A 80 -9.27 14.47 0.57
N TRP A 81 -9.80 13.49 1.32
CA TRP A 81 -11.16 13.55 1.87
C TRP A 81 -11.33 14.75 2.81
N LEU A 82 -10.44 14.89 3.79
CA LEU A 82 -10.51 15.99 4.75
C LEU A 82 -10.28 17.36 4.10
N ALA A 83 -9.40 17.43 3.11
CA ALA A 83 -9.15 18.66 2.36
C ALA A 83 -10.38 19.10 1.55
N ALA A 84 -11.06 18.16 0.88
CA ALA A 84 -12.25 18.45 0.08
C ALA A 84 -13.47 18.88 0.93
N ASP A 85 -13.58 18.36 2.16
CA ASP A 85 -14.60 18.77 3.15
C ASP A 85 -14.23 20.06 3.89
N GLY A 86 -13.03 20.59 3.70
CA GLY A 86 -12.59 21.85 4.28
C GLY A 86 -12.16 21.77 5.75
N ALA A 87 -11.77 20.59 6.22
CA ALA A 87 -11.29 20.37 7.59
C ALA A 87 -10.05 21.22 7.95
N PHE A 88 -9.32 21.73 6.94
CA PHE A 88 -8.15 22.61 7.11
C PHE A 88 -8.50 24.11 7.06
N GLY A 89 -9.78 24.47 7.24
CA GLY A 89 -10.27 25.85 7.33
C GLY A 89 -10.90 26.38 6.04
N PHE A 90 -10.58 25.79 4.88
CA PHE A 90 -11.23 26.08 3.62
C PHE A 90 -11.38 24.81 2.78
N PRO A 91 -12.48 24.65 2.01
CA PRO A 91 -12.68 23.49 1.14
C PRO A 91 -11.74 23.56 -0.06
N LEU A 92 -10.84 22.58 -0.17
CA LEU A 92 -9.94 22.44 -1.31
C LEU A 92 -10.65 21.65 -2.43
N ARG A 93 -11.25 22.38 -3.37
CA ARG A 93 -12.03 21.80 -4.48
C ARG A 93 -11.54 22.32 -5.83
N PHE A 94 -11.71 21.53 -6.88
CA PHE A 94 -11.32 21.93 -8.23
C PHE A 94 -12.16 23.11 -8.75
N PRO A 95 -11.60 23.92 -9.66
CA PRO A 95 -12.31 25.03 -10.28
C PRO A 95 -13.29 24.51 -11.33
N ALA A 96 -14.52 24.17 -10.92
CA ALA A 96 -15.71 24.08 -11.76
C ALA A 96 -16.95 23.88 -10.87
N ASP A 97 -18.11 24.35 -11.32
CA ASP A 97 -19.36 24.25 -10.55
C ASP A 97 -19.70 22.80 -10.18
N VAL A 98 -19.40 21.85 -11.07
CA VAL A 98 -19.62 20.40 -10.84
C VAL A 98 -18.87 19.86 -9.61
N TYR A 99 -17.71 20.43 -9.28
CA TYR A 99 -16.91 20.02 -8.11
C TYR A 99 -17.26 20.85 -6.87
N GLN A 100 -17.76 22.08 -7.05
CA GLN A 100 -18.17 22.96 -5.95
C GLN A 100 -19.56 22.61 -5.41
N SER A 101 -20.46 22.09 -6.25
CA SER A 101 -21.82 21.71 -5.86
C SER A 101 -21.91 20.43 -5.04
N VAL A 102 -20.80 19.74 -4.82
CA VAL A 102 -20.75 18.50 -4.04
C VAL A 102 -20.98 18.81 -2.55
N PRO A 103 -21.98 18.20 -1.88
CA PRO A 103 -22.31 18.52 -0.50
C PRO A 103 -21.24 18.01 0.48
N SER A 104 -20.72 16.80 0.26
CA SER A 104 -19.67 16.20 1.09
C SER A 104 -18.85 15.18 0.29
N SER A 105 -17.65 14.89 0.76
CA SER A 105 -16.75 13.90 0.16
C SER A 105 -17.35 12.49 0.14
N TYR A 106 -18.28 12.19 1.06
CA TYR A 106 -19.04 10.93 1.05
C TYR A 106 -19.93 10.80 -0.19
N ALA A 107 -20.71 11.83 -0.53
CA ALA A 107 -21.57 11.83 -1.72
C ALA A 107 -20.77 12.07 -3.02
N ALA A 108 -19.51 12.48 -2.92
CA ALA A 108 -18.67 12.80 -4.08
C ALA A 108 -18.47 11.59 -5.00
N HIS A 109 -18.42 10.37 -4.46
CA HIS A 109 -18.24 9.17 -5.27
C HIS A 109 -19.34 9.04 -6.34
N ASP A 110 -20.60 8.96 -5.93
CA ASP A 110 -21.73 8.70 -6.85
C ASP A 110 -21.93 9.84 -7.85
N LEU A 111 -21.74 11.08 -7.40
CA LEU A 111 -21.80 12.27 -8.24
C LEU A 111 -20.68 12.29 -9.28
N MET A 112 -19.45 11.91 -8.90
CA MET A 112 -18.32 11.92 -9.83
C MET A 112 -18.29 10.70 -10.76
N VAL A 113 -18.93 9.59 -10.36
CA VAL A 113 -19.18 8.44 -11.26
C VAL A 113 -20.21 8.83 -12.32
N SER A 114 -21.34 9.41 -11.93
CA SER A 114 -22.38 9.83 -12.88
C SER A 114 -21.91 10.93 -13.84
N ASN A 115 -21.05 11.84 -13.39
CA ASN A 115 -20.40 12.84 -14.22
C ASN A 115 -19.29 12.26 -15.14
N GLY A 116 -18.84 11.02 -14.90
CA GLY A 116 -17.78 10.36 -15.68
C GLY A 116 -16.34 10.74 -15.30
N SER A 117 -16.15 11.73 -14.42
CA SER A 117 -14.83 12.16 -13.95
C SER A 117 -14.08 11.02 -13.24
N LEU A 118 -14.77 10.19 -12.46
CA LEU A 118 -14.16 9.00 -11.85
C LEU A 118 -13.87 7.89 -12.86
N GLY A 119 -14.64 7.79 -13.95
CA GLY A 119 -14.37 6.86 -15.04
C GLY A 119 -13.04 7.17 -15.73
N PHE A 120 -12.76 8.45 -15.98
CA PHE A 120 -11.45 8.88 -16.47
C PHE A 120 -10.32 8.54 -15.49
N MET A 121 -10.53 8.83 -14.20
CA MET A 121 -9.55 8.51 -13.15
C MET A 121 -9.25 7.01 -13.08
N LEU A 122 -10.26 6.16 -13.18
CA LEU A 122 -10.12 4.71 -13.23
C LEU A 122 -9.24 4.27 -14.41
N GLY A 123 -9.46 4.84 -15.60
CA GLY A 123 -8.64 4.57 -16.78
C GLY A 123 -7.18 4.99 -16.59
N ALA A 124 -6.95 6.18 -16.03
CA ALA A 124 -5.60 6.69 -15.79
C ALA A 124 -4.83 5.87 -14.75
N ILE A 125 -5.48 5.54 -13.62
CA ILE A 125 -4.87 4.68 -12.58
C ILE A 125 -4.67 3.27 -13.12
N GLY A 126 -5.64 2.73 -13.86
CA GLY A 126 -5.53 1.40 -14.47
C GLY A 126 -4.33 1.29 -15.41
N PHE A 127 -4.05 2.32 -16.21
CA PHE A 127 -2.85 2.36 -17.05
C PHE A 127 -1.56 2.32 -16.23
N ILE A 128 -1.47 3.14 -15.18
CA ILE A 128 -0.30 3.17 -14.29
C ILE A 128 -0.10 1.82 -13.61
N GLU A 129 -1.16 1.21 -13.09
CA GLU A 129 -1.13 -0.09 -12.42
C GLU A 129 -0.70 -1.23 -13.34
N VAL A 130 -1.11 -1.23 -14.61
CA VAL A 130 -0.65 -2.22 -15.60
C VAL A 130 0.85 -2.08 -15.87
N VAL A 131 1.33 -0.85 -16.05
CA VAL A 131 2.76 -0.59 -16.33
C VAL A 131 3.63 -0.97 -15.13
N LEU A 132 3.22 -0.56 -13.92
CA LEU A 132 3.99 -0.86 -12.70
C LEU A 132 3.85 -2.31 -12.24
N GLY A 133 2.71 -2.95 -12.50
CA GLY A 133 2.45 -4.35 -12.14
C GLY A 133 3.32 -5.34 -12.91
N ALA A 134 3.77 -4.99 -14.12
CA ALA A 134 4.68 -5.82 -14.91
C ALA A 134 6.02 -6.08 -14.18
N ALA A 135 6.51 -5.13 -13.39
CA ALA A 135 7.75 -5.29 -12.61
C ALA A 135 7.66 -6.44 -11.58
N LEU A 136 6.46 -6.76 -11.07
CA LEU A 136 6.28 -7.89 -10.16
C LEU A 136 6.42 -9.24 -10.85
N VAL A 137 6.14 -9.29 -12.15
CA VAL A 137 6.37 -10.48 -12.98
C VAL A 137 7.88 -10.70 -13.17
N GLU A 138 8.63 -9.64 -13.45
CA GLU A 138 10.10 -9.71 -13.59
C GLU A 138 10.78 -10.18 -12.30
N VAL A 139 10.35 -9.65 -11.15
CA VAL A 139 10.81 -10.13 -9.84
C VAL A 139 10.41 -11.59 -9.61
N SER A 140 9.18 -11.99 -9.96
CA SER A 140 8.74 -13.39 -9.86
C SER A 140 9.53 -14.35 -10.75
N LYS A 141 10.18 -13.85 -11.81
CA LYS A 141 11.05 -14.62 -12.70
C LYS A 141 12.51 -14.68 -12.20
N GLY A 142 12.87 -13.90 -11.19
CA GLY A 142 14.26 -13.74 -10.74
C GLY A 142 15.09 -12.85 -11.67
N GLU A 143 14.46 -12.14 -12.62
CA GLU A 143 15.14 -11.26 -13.57
C GLU A 143 15.45 -9.87 -12.96
N SER A 144 14.88 -9.57 -11.80
CA SER A 144 15.04 -8.30 -11.09
C SER A 144 15.20 -8.50 -9.59
N GLU A 145 16.24 -7.87 -9.01
CA GLU A 145 16.49 -7.81 -7.56
C GLU A 145 15.91 -6.52 -6.93
N ARG A 146 14.84 -5.98 -7.52
CA ARG A 146 14.16 -4.78 -7.02
C ARG A 146 13.65 -5.01 -5.59
N GLU A 147 13.87 -4.03 -4.71
CA GLU A 147 13.27 -4.02 -3.37
C GLU A 147 11.75 -3.74 -3.42
N PRO A 148 10.96 -4.33 -2.50
CA PRO A 148 9.52 -4.08 -2.45
C PRO A 148 9.17 -2.59 -2.36
N GLY A 149 8.33 -2.13 -3.28
CA GLY A 149 7.83 -0.75 -3.33
C GLY A 149 8.85 0.30 -3.75
N ASP A 150 10.04 -0.09 -4.22
CA ASP A 150 11.02 0.83 -4.82
C ASP A 150 10.65 1.15 -6.27
N PHE A 151 10.46 2.43 -6.60
CA PHE A 151 10.14 2.87 -7.95
C PHE A 151 11.17 3.87 -8.49
N GLN A 152 12.30 4.04 -7.81
CA GLN A 152 13.31 5.07 -8.12
C GLN A 152 12.73 6.50 -8.24
N LEU A 153 11.60 6.73 -7.57
CA LEU A 153 10.87 7.99 -7.61
C LEU A 153 11.39 8.95 -6.53
N ASP A 154 12.58 9.51 -6.75
CA ASP A 154 13.17 10.55 -5.88
C ASP A 154 13.58 11.80 -6.69
N PRO A 155 12.60 12.57 -7.21
CA PRO A 155 12.88 13.75 -8.03
C PRO A 155 13.62 14.86 -7.25
N LEU A 156 13.54 14.85 -5.93
CA LEU A 156 14.15 15.86 -5.05
C LEU A 156 15.44 15.36 -4.37
N ASN A 157 15.92 14.16 -4.72
CA ASN A 157 17.12 13.54 -4.16
C ASN A 157 17.16 13.49 -2.62
N PHE A 158 16.02 13.23 -1.97
CA PHE A 158 15.93 13.14 -0.52
C PHE A 158 16.75 12.02 0.08
N LEU A 159 17.03 10.94 -0.66
CA LEU A 159 17.75 9.77 -0.17
C LEU A 159 19.19 9.68 -0.72
N LYS A 160 19.55 10.52 -1.69
CA LYS A 160 20.89 10.52 -2.29
C LYS A 160 21.96 10.93 -1.27
N GLY A 161 22.94 10.06 -1.07
CA GLY A 161 24.09 10.32 -0.18
C GLY A 161 23.80 10.16 1.32
N LYS A 162 22.64 9.60 1.69
CA LYS A 162 22.32 9.27 3.09
C LYS A 162 22.88 7.91 3.49
N SER A 163 23.13 7.72 4.79
CA SER A 163 23.51 6.41 5.31
C SER A 163 22.34 5.42 5.25
N GLU A 164 22.65 4.13 5.28
CA GLU A 164 21.65 3.07 5.26
C GLU A 164 20.67 3.20 6.45
N GLU A 165 21.17 3.57 7.63
CA GLU A 165 20.33 3.82 8.81
C GLU A 165 19.32 4.95 8.60
N GLU A 166 19.72 6.02 7.92
CA GLU A 166 18.83 7.14 7.63
C GLU A 166 17.78 6.79 6.57
N VAL A 167 18.17 6.01 5.56
CA VAL A 167 17.25 5.45 4.56
C VAL A 167 16.24 4.54 5.26
N ASN A 168 16.70 3.64 6.13
CA ASN A 168 15.84 2.73 6.88
C ASN A 168 14.91 3.46 7.83
N ARG A 169 15.38 4.55 8.46
CA ARG A 169 14.54 5.44 9.27
C ARG A 169 13.43 6.12 8.44
N MET A 170 13.72 6.53 7.21
CA MET A 170 12.72 7.11 6.31
C MET A 170 11.70 6.07 5.84
N LYS A 171 12.14 4.89 5.43
CA LYS A 171 11.27 3.74 5.10
C LYS A 171 10.36 3.38 6.30
N LEU A 172 10.90 3.39 7.51
CA LEU A 172 10.12 3.14 8.73
C LEU A 172 9.04 4.22 8.96
N ARG A 173 9.33 5.49 8.66
CA ARG A 173 8.34 6.58 8.76
C ARG A 173 7.21 6.39 7.76
N GLU A 174 7.53 6.03 6.52
CA GLU A 174 6.52 5.72 5.50
C GLU A 174 5.61 4.58 5.97
N LEU A 175 6.17 3.48 6.46
CA LEU A 175 5.40 2.35 6.95
C LEU A 175 4.51 2.70 8.15
N LYS A 176 5.04 3.40 9.15
CA LYS A 176 4.25 3.77 10.34
C LYS A 176 3.13 4.75 10.02
N ASN A 177 3.38 5.75 9.19
CA ASN A 177 2.36 6.70 8.75
C ASN A 177 1.33 6.02 7.84
N GLY A 178 1.76 5.13 6.95
CA GLY A 178 0.87 4.32 6.11
C GLY A 178 -0.06 3.43 6.94
N ARG A 179 0.48 2.69 7.93
CA ARG A 179 -0.32 1.87 8.85
C ARG A 179 -1.36 2.69 9.62
N LEU A 180 -0.96 3.86 10.11
CA LEU A 180 -1.88 4.77 10.80
C LEU A 180 -2.96 5.29 9.85
N ALA A 181 -2.59 5.68 8.63
CA ALA A 181 -3.52 6.19 7.63
C ALA A 181 -4.54 5.15 7.17
N MET A 182 -4.14 3.87 7.04
CA MET A 182 -5.06 2.77 6.73
C MET A 182 -6.19 2.67 7.76
N LEU A 183 -5.85 2.78 9.05
CA LEU A 183 -6.84 2.77 10.13
C LEU A 183 -7.66 4.06 10.19
N ALA A 184 -7.01 5.21 9.98
CA ALA A 184 -7.69 6.51 9.98
C ALA A 184 -8.74 6.62 8.86
N PHE A 185 -8.39 6.18 7.66
CA PHE A 185 -9.31 6.15 6.52
C PHE A 185 -10.48 5.20 6.76
N ALA A 186 -10.21 3.98 7.24
CA ALA A 186 -11.26 3.02 7.59
C ALA A 186 -12.23 3.57 8.66
N GLY A 187 -11.70 4.29 9.65
CA GLY A 187 -12.50 4.96 10.67
C GLY A 187 -13.42 6.03 10.09
N VAL A 188 -12.88 6.94 9.27
CA VAL A 188 -13.67 8.01 8.62
C VAL A 188 -14.79 7.42 7.75
N VAL A 189 -14.47 6.47 6.87
CA VAL A 189 -15.46 5.86 5.96
C VAL A 189 -16.57 5.15 6.75
N THR A 190 -16.21 4.38 7.78
CA THR A 190 -17.20 3.65 8.59
C THR A 190 -18.12 4.61 9.35
N GLN A 191 -17.57 5.68 9.93
CA GLN A 191 -18.35 6.64 10.70
C GLN A 191 -19.28 7.47 9.81
N CYS A 192 -18.82 7.89 8.62
CA CYS A 192 -19.63 8.64 7.65
C CYS A 192 -20.80 7.83 7.07
N GLN A 193 -20.75 6.49 7.10
CA GLN A 193 -21.83 5.63 6.62
C GLN A 193 -22.97 5.49 7.65
N ILE A 194 -22.65 5.58 8.94
CA ILE A 194 -23.58 5.32 10.05
C ILE A 194 -24.25 6.61 10.53
N GLY A 195 -23.53 7.74 10.49
CA GLY A 195 -24.03 9.06 10.88
C GLY A 195 -24.69 9.79 9.72
#